data_AF-A0A1F2QEP0-F1
#
_entry.id   AF-A0A1F2QEP0-F1
#
_cell.length_a   1.000
_cell.length_b   1.000
_cell.length_c   1.000
_cell.angle_alpha   90.00
_cell.angle_beta   90.00
_cell.angle_gamma   90.00
#
_symmetry.space_group_name_H-M   'P 1'
#
loop_
_entity.id
_entity.type
_entity.pdbx_description
1 polymer ?
#
loop_
_entity_poly.entity_id
_entity_poly.type
_entity_poly.pdbx_seq_one_letter_code
_entity_poly.pdbx_strand_id
1 'polypeptide(L)'
;MRRDAFLRLGGFDERFVPAWFEDVDLCARLLTLGTILYWPASCFVHEGGTAAAALGYDQFLPIYYCNAIRFWRKHHGVWAALAYRALVCMGMVLRLLAAPLGARVPASRSQAVIAYSRVLRRAAGLGGLAQ
;
A
#
# COMPACT_ATOMS: atom_id res chain seq x y z
N MET A 1 -0.50 -20.38 -10.74
CA MET A 1 -0.14 -20.86 -9.38
C MET A 1 -0.86 -22.18 -9.12
N ARG A 2 -0.19 -23.19 -8.54
CA ARG A 2 -0.86 -24.44 -8.12
C ARG A 2 -1.54 -24.24 -6.75
N ARG A 3 -2.70 -24.87 -6.52
CA ARG A 3 -3.50 -24.69 -5.30
C ARG A 3 -2.77 -25.13 -4.02
N ASP A 4 -2.00 -26.22 -4.10
CA ASP A 4 -1.20 -26.74 -3.00
C ASP A 4 -0.15 -25.72 -2.50
N ALA A 5 0.52 -25.01 -3.41
CA ALA A 5 1.48 -23.97 -3.04
C ALA A 5 0.82 -22.81 -2.27
N PHE A 6 -0.38 -22.39 -2.68
CA PHE A 6 -1.15 -21.35 -1.99
C PHE A 6 -1.54 -21.76 -0.57
N LEU A 7 -2.10 -22.97 -0.43
CA LEU A 7 -2.54 -23.49 0.86
C LEU A 7 -1.36 -23.76 1.80
N ARG A 8 -0.23 -24.25 1.26
CA ARG A 8 1.01 -24.47 2.03
C ARG A 8 1.55 -23.19 2.66
N LEU A 9 1.33 -22.04 2.04
CA LEU A 9 1.72 -20.73 2.58
C LEU A 9 0.67 -20.11 3.52
N GLY A 10 -0.47 -20.78 3.74
CA GLY A 10 -1.58 -20.25 4.54
C GLY A 10 -2.43 -19.22 3.81
N GLY A 11 -2.38 -19.16 2.47
CA GLY A 11 -3.18 -18.23 1.68
C GLY A 11 -2.74 -16.77 1.79
N PHE A 12 -3.68 -15.83 1.63
CA PHE A 12 -3.44 -14.40 1.85
C PHE A 12 -3.23 -14.10 3.33
N ASP A 13 -2.42 -13.08 3.63
CA ASP A 13 -2.26 -12.60 5.00
C ASP A 13 -3.39 -11.61 5.32
N GLU A 14 -4.37 -12.07 6.11
CA GLU A 14 -5.59 -11.33 6.47
C GLU A 14 -5.33 -10.05 7.29
N ARG A 15 -4.08 -9.75 7.61
CA ARG A 15 -3.68 -8.49 8.25
C ARG A 15 -3.58 -7.32 7.26
N PHE A 16 -3.53 -7.58 5.95
CA PHE A 16 -3.56 -6.55 4.91
C PHE A 16 -5.01 -6.19 4.57
N VAL A 17 -5.60 -5.31 5.39
CA VAL A 17 -7.01 -4.93 5.30
C VAL A 17 -7.21 -3.47 4.88
N PRO A 18 -8.33 -3.13 4.23
CA PRO A 18 -9.23 -4.03 3.49
C PRO A 18 -8.67 -4.55 2.15
N ALA A 19 -7.58 -3.96 1.65
CA ALA A 19 -6.92 -4.33 0.40
C ALA A 19 -5.50 -3.74 0.32
N TRP A 20 -4.80 -4.06 -0.76
CA TRP A 20 -3.43 -3.66 -1.10
C TRP A 20 -2.34 -4.33 -0.25
N PHE A 21 -1.30 -4.83 -0.93
CA PHE A 21 -0.14 -5.56 -0.42
C PHE A 21 -0.40 -7.02 0.02
N GLU A 22 -1.63 -7.50 0.06
CA GLU A 22 -1.93 -8.92 0.25
C GLU A 22 -1.36 -9.79 -0.88
N ASP A 23 -1.43 -9.28 -2.11
CA ASP A 23 -0.92 -9.89 -3.33
C ASP A 23 0.61 -9.79 -3.42
N VAL A 24 1.17 -8.63 -3.11
CA VAL A 24 2.63 -8.41 -3.04
C VAL A 24 3.24 -9.31 -1.97
N ASP A 25 2.61 -9.42 -0.80
CA ASP A 25 3.02 -10.33 0.27
C ASP A 25 2.95 -11.79 -0.15
N LEU A 26 1.86 -12.21 -0.79
CA LEU A 26 1.71 -13.56 -1.30
C LEU A 26 2.79 -13.89 -2.35
N CYS A 27 3.05 -12.98 -3.29
CA CYS A 27 4.11 -13.12 -4.28
C CYS A 27 5.50 -13.25 -3.61
N ALA A 28 5.82 -12.40 -2.64
CA ALA A 28 7.07 -12.48 -1.89
C ALA A 28 7.23 -13.83 -1.18
N ARG A 29 6.17 -14.36 -0.58
CA ARG A 29 6.18 -15.69 0.04
C ARG A 29 6.27 -16.83 -0.98
N LEU A 30 5.61 -16.72 -2.13
CA LEU A 30 5.67 -17.72 -3.21
C LEU A 30 7.07 -17.86 -3.80
N LEU A 31 7.88 -16.80 -3.81
CA LEU A 31 9.28 -16.85 -4.24
C LEU A 31 10.15 -17.79 -3.37
N THR A 32 9.71 -18.09 -2.14
CA THR A 32 10.40 -19.09 -1.29
C THR A 32 10.14 -20.53 -1.74
N LEU A 33 9.11 -20.75 -2.58
CA LEU A 33 8.70 -22.06 -3.07
C LEU A 33 9.07 -22.30 -4.54
N GLY A 34 9.53 -21.27 -5.27
CA GLY A 34 9.86 -21.36 -6.68
C GLY A 34 9.97 -20.00 -7.36
N THR A 35 9.75 -19.97 -8.67
CA THR A 35 9.94 -18.79 -9.50
C THR A 35 8.60 -18.19 -9.95
N ILE A 36 8.51 -16.86 -9.96
CA ILE A 36 7.42 -16.11 -10.58
C ILE A 36 7.84 -15.72 -11.99
N LEU A 37 7.00 -16.06 -12.98
CA LEU A 37 7.26 -15.77 -14.39
C LEU A 37 6.19 -14.81 -14.94
N TYR A 38 6.64 -13.80 -15.65
CA TYR A 38 5.77 -12.97 -16.49
C TYR A 38 5.52 -13.69 -17.82
N TRP A 39 4.25 -13.78 -18.25
CA TRP A 39 3.88 -14.48 -19.47
C TRP A 39 3.16 -13.53 -20.44
N PRO A 40 3.87 -12.96 -21.44
CA PRO A 40 3.31 -11.91 -22.30
C PRO A 40 2.19 -12.38 -23.23
N ALA A 41 2.05 -13.69 -23.47
CA ALA A 41 0.97 -14.23 -24.30
C ALA A 41 -0.37 -14.36 -23.54
N SER A 42 -0.37 -14.22 -22.21
CA SER A 42 -1.59 -14.24 -21.38
C SER A 42 -2.07 -12.81 -21.15
N CYS A 43 -2.94 -12.33 -22.03
CA CYS A 43 -3.48 -10.97 -21.99
C CYS A 43 -4.93 -10.95 -21.49
N PHE A 44 -5.24 -10.02 -20.60
CA PHE A 44 -6.59 -9.77 -20.09
C PHE A 44 -6.85 -8.27 -20.02
N VAL A 45 -8.10 -7.87 -20.22
CA VAL A 45 -8.51 -6.48 -19.98
C VAL A 45 -8.82 -6.31 -18.50
N HIS A 46 -8.16 -5.36 -17.86
CA HIS A 46 -8.40 -5.02 -16.47
C HIS A 46 -8.82 -3.56 -16.36
N GLU A 47 -9.95 -3.31 -15.72
CA GLU A 47 -10.36 -1.96 -15.36
C GLU A 47 -9.61 -1.51 -14.11
N GLY A 48 -8.56 -0.73 -14.31
CA GLY A 48 -7.68 -0.29 -13.23
C GLY A 48 -8.29 0.83 -12.38
N GLY A 49 -8.03 0.78 -11.08
CA GLY A 49 -8.37 1.88 -10.16
C GLY A 49 -9.82 1.92 -9.69
N THR A 50 -10.70 1.03 -10.14
CA THR A 50 -12.13 1.00 -9.76
C THR A 50 -12.32 0.95 -8.23
N ALA A 51 -11.60 0.07 -7.54
CA ALA A 51 -11.68 -0.04 -6.08
C ALA A 51 -11.18 1.22 -5.36
N ALA A 52 -10.05 1.80 -5.83
CA ALA A 52 -9.49 3.02 -5.25
C ALA A 52 -10.40 4.25 -5.49
N ALA A 53 -11.02 4.33 -6.67
CA ALA A 53 -11.96 5.39 -7.03
C ALA A 53 -13.24 5.31 -6.18
N ALA A 54 -13.82 4.12 -6.03
CA ALA A 54 -15.01 3.89 -5.21
C ALA A 54 -14.78 4.24 -3.73
N LEU A 55 -13.57 3.99 -3.22
CA LEU A 55 -13.21 4.27 -1.82
C LEU A 55 -12.90 5.76 -1.56
N GLY A 56 -12.48 6.49 -2.59
CA GLY A 56 -12.03 7.87 -2.48
C GLY A 56 -10.57 7.99 -2.04
N TYR A 57 -9.88 9.00 -2.60
CA TYR A 57 -8.43 9.17 -2.43
C TYR A 57 -8.01 9.39 -0.97
N ASP A 58 -8.85 10.06 -0.18
CA ASP A 58 -8.60 10.36 1.24
C ASP A 58 -8.69 9.14 2.17
N GLN A 59 -9.31 8.05 1.71
CA GLN A 59 -9.39 6.78 2.42
C GLN A 59 -8.40 5.75 1.85
N PHE A 60 -8.31 5.66 0.53
CA PHE A 60 -7.37 4.78 -0.17
C PHE A 60 -5.93 4.99 0.28
N LEU A 61 -5.44 6.25 0.25
CA LEU A 61 -4.01 6.51 0.44
C LEU A 61 -3.50 6.13 1.85
N PRO A 62 -4.22 6.43 2.95
CA PRO A 62 -3.86 5.95 4.28
C PRO A 62 -3.86 4.42 4.42
N ILE A 63 -4.79 3.72 3.78
CA ILE A 63 -4.82 2.24 3.81
C ILE A 63 -3.60 1.69 3.09
N TYR A 64 -3.36 2.16 1.86
CA TYR A 64 -2.24 1.74 1.04
C TYR A 64 -0.90 1.86 1.79
N TYR A 65 -0.62 3.02 2.40
CA TYR A 65 0.64 3.21 3.14
C TYR A 65 0.72 2.45 4.45
N CYS A 66 -0.40 2.24 5.16
CA CYS A 66 -0.41 1.36 6.33
C CYS A 66 -0.01 -0.07 5.98
N ASN A 67 -0.59 -0.60 4.90
CA ASN A 67 -0.28 -1.93 4.42
C ASN A 67 1.13 -2.01 3.82
N ALA A 68 1.62 -0.97 3.15
CA ALA A 68 3.02 -0.87 2.74
C ALA A 68 3.98 -0.94 3.95
N ILE A 69 3.75 -0.16 5.00
CA ILE A 69 4.59 -0.18 6.22
C ILE A 69 4.56 -1.58 6.87
N ARG A 70 3.39 -2.24 6.88
CA ARG A 70 3.23 -3.61 7.38
C ARG A 70 4.06 -4.60 6.56
N PHE A 71 4.02 -4.49 5.23
CA PHE A 71 4.83 -5.30 4.31
C PHE A 71 6.33 -5.11 4.58
N TRP A 72 6.79 -3.86 4.67
CA TRP A 72 8.19 -3.55 4.94
C TRP A 72 8.65 -4.14 6.28
N ARG A 73 7.81 -4.06 7.32
CA ARG A 73 8.13 -4.66 8.63
C ARG A 73 8.24 -6.18 8.54
N LYS A 74 7.33 -6.82 7.80
CA LYS A 74 7.26 -8.28 7.66
C LYS A 74 8.45 -8.84 6.88
N HIS A 75 8.84 -8.21 5.77
CA HIS A 75 9.84 -8.75 4.84
C HIS A 75 11.24 -8.17 4.99
N HIS A 76 11.38 -6.99 5.59
CA HIS A 76 12.67 -6.29 5.72
C HIS A 76 13.02 -5.89 7.16
N GLY A 77 12.17 -6.23 8.13
CA GLY A 77 12.41 -5.97 9.55
C GLY A 77 12.06 -4.56 10.01
N VAL A 78 12.27 -4.31 11.31
CA VAL A 78 11.82 -3.08 11.97
C VAL A 78 12.54 -1.81 11.46
N TRP A 79 13.84 -1.89 11.22
CA TRP A 79 14.65 -0.74 10.79
C TRP A 79 14.28 -0.27 9.39
N ALA A 80 14.07 -1.22 8.46
CA ALA A 80 13.60 -0.90 7.13
C ALA A 80 12.19 -0.29 7.15
N ALA A 81 11.30 -0.80 8.01
CA ALA A 81 9.98 -0.19 8.21
C ALA A 81 10.06 1.23 8.80
N LEU A 82 10.97 1.50 9.73
CA LEU A 82 11.19 2.84 10.28
C LEU A 82 11.74 3.81 9.22
N ALA A 83 12.71 3.37 8.42
CA ALA A 83 13.23 4.15 7.30
C ALA A 83 12.12 4.45 6.27
N TYR A 84 11.33 3.43 5.90
CA TYR A 84 10.19 3.61 5.00
C TYR A 84 9.16 4.58 5.56
N ARG A 85 8.82 4.49 6.87
CA ARG A 85 7.94 5.46 7.54
C ARG A 85 8.49 6.89 7.45
N ALA A 86 9.78 7.09 7.71
CA ALA A 86 10.41 8.41 7.61
C ALA A 86 10.32 8.99 6.19
N LEU A 87 10.59 8.17 5.17
CA LEU A 87 10.45 8.56 3.76
C LEU A 87 9.00 8.92 3.39
N VAL A 88 8.03 8.14 3.88
CA VAL A 88 6.59 8.43 3.68
C VAL A 88 6.22 9.74 4.36
N CYS A 89 6.60 9.95 5.62
CA CYS A 89 6.34 11.19 6.34
C CYS A 89 6.94 12.41 5.61
N MET A 90 8.22 12.33 5.23
CA MET A 90 8.90 13.37 4.46
C MET A 90 8.16 13.66 3.14
N GLY A 91 7.80 12.61 2.40
CA GLY A 91 7.05 12.74 1.16
C GLY A 91 5.66 13.36 1.32
N MET A 92 4.98 13.11 2.44
CA MET A 92 3.68 13.74 2.72
C MET A 92 3.82 15.20 3.10
N VAL A 93 4.84 15.56 3.89
CA VAL A 93 5.15 16.96 4.21
C VAL A 93 5.46 17.74 2.94
N LEU A 94 6.33 17.23 2.07
CA LEU A 94 6.65 17.89 0.79
C LEU A 94 5.40 18.08 -0.08
N ARG A 95 4.52 17.08 -0.18
CA ARG A 95 3.27 17.18 -0.94
C ARG A 95 2.31 18.21 -0.34
N LEU A 96 2.21 18.30 0.99
CA LEU A 96 1.39 19.31 1.67
C LEU A 96 1.91 20.72 1.43
N LEU A 97 3.24 20.92 1.47
CA LEU A 97 3.88 22.21 1.17
C LEU A 97 3.72 22.61 -0.31
N ALA A 98 3.71 21.63 -1.22
CA ALA A 98 3.54 21.85 -2.65
C ALA A 98 2.07 22.03 -3.08
N ALA A 99 1.10 21.52 -2.32
CA ALA A 99 -0.33 21.61 -2.62
C ALA A 99 -0.85 23.06 -2.88
N PRO A 100 -0.48 24.10 -2.10
CA PRO A 100 -0.87 25.47 -2.38
C PRO A 100 -0.16 26.07 -3.60
N LEU A 101 0.99 25.51 -4.01
CA LEU A 101 1.81 26.01 -5.12
C LEU A 101 1.30 25.58 -6.51
N GLY A 102 0.07 25.05 -6.58
CA GLY A 102 -0.54 24.64 -7.86
C GLY A 102 -0.04 23.30 -8.39
N ALA A 103 0.63 22.48 -7.57
CA ALA A 103 1.01 21.13 -7.96
C ALA A 103 -0.21 20.31 -8.42
N ARG A 104 -0.04 19.56 -9.52
CA ARG A 104 -1.07 18.62 -9.99
C ARG A 104 -1.27 17.55 -8.92
N VAL A 105 -2.51 17.39 -8.48
CA VAL A 105 -2.91 16.40 -7.49
C VAL A 105 -3.88 15.38 -8.11
N PRO A 106 -3.85 14.10 -7.69
CA PRO A 106 -4.67 13.05 -8.30
C PRO A 106 -6.19 13.19 -8.05
N ALA A 107 -6.57 14.02 -7.08
CA ALA A 107 -7.95 14.28 -6.67
C ALA A 107 -8.14 15.78 -6.43
N SER A 108 -9.30 16.19 -5.91
CA SER A 108 -9.48 17.59 -5.49
C SER A 108 -8.43 18.00 -4.45
N ARG A 109 -8.00 19.27 -4.45
CA ARG A 109 -6.94 19.76 -3.54
C ARG A 109 -7.28 19.49 -2.07
N SER A 110 -8.54 19.67 -1.68
CA SER A 110 -9.02 19.36 -0.32
C SER A 110 -8.87 17.88 0.00
N GLN A 111 -9.32 16.98 -0.87
CA GLN A 111 -9.16 15.53 -0.67
C GLN A 111 -7.69 15.11 -0.61
N ALA A 112 -6.83 15.67 -1.45
CA ALA A 112 -5.40 15.39 -1.44
C ALA A 112 -4.76 15.82 -0.09
N VAL A 113 -5.06 17.02 0.39
CA VAL A 113 -4.58 17.51 1.69
C VAL A 113 -5.07 16.62 2.84
N ILE A 114 -6.35 16.23 2.83
CA ILE A 114 -6.91 15.30 3.82
C ILE A 114 -6.19 13.95 3.76
N ALA A 115 -5.99 13.39 2.56
CA ALA A 115 -5.28 12.13 2.35
C ALA A 115 -3.87 12.17 2.94
N TYR A 116 -3.08 13.19 2.57
CA TYR A 116 -1.69 13.35 3.04
C TYR A 116 -1.62 13.53 4.56
N SER A 117 -2.52 14.33 5.14
CA SER A 117 -2.57 14.53 6.60
C SER A 117 -2.92 13.25 7.36
N ARG A 118 -3.79 12.40 6.80
CA ARG A 118 -4.15 11.10 7.39
C ARG A 118 -3.01 10.10 7.30
N VAL A 119 -2.33 10.03 6.15
CA VAL A 119 -1.12 9.21 5.99
C VAL A 119 -0.07 9.65 7.00
N LEU A 120 0.22 10.95 7.10
CA LEU A 120 1.23 11.50 8.01
C LEU A 120 0.91 11.15 9.46
N ARG A 121 -0.34 11.33 9.92
CA ARG A 121 -0.75 10.95 11.27
C ARG A 121 -0.54 9.47 11.55
N ARG A 122 -0.97 8.57 10.64
CA ARG A 122 -0.80 7.12 10.82
C ARG A 122 0.68 6.71 10.80
N ALA A 123 1.47 7.24 9.87
CA ALA A 123 2.90 6.97 9.76
C ALA A 123 3.73 7.57 10.92
N ALA A 124 3.23 8.61 11.59
CA ALA A 124 3.81 9.13 12.83
C ALA A 124 3.36 8.35 14.09
N GLY A 125 2.42 7.42 13.97
CA GLY A 125 1.85 6.70 15.12
C GLY A 125 0.79 7.49 15.89
N LEU A 126 0.32 8.62 15.34
CA LEU A 126 -0.64 9.55 15.93
C LEU A 126 -2.09 9.26 15.50
N GLY A 127 -2.42 8.00 15.28
CA GLY A 127 -3.77 7.55 14.98
C GLY A 127 -3.95 6.15 15.54
N GLY A 128 -4.97 5.98 16.39
CA GLY A 128 -5.28 4.69 17.01
C GLY A 128 -5.25 3.57 15.98
N LEU A 129 -4.63 2.47 16.36
CA LEU A 129 -4.71 1.20 15.63
C LEU A 129 -6.18 0.77 15.68
N ALA A 130 -6.98 1.22 14.72
CA ALA A 130 -8.20 0.51 14.40
C ALA A 130 -7.72 -0.87 13.92
N GLN A 131 -7.94 -1.86 14.79
CA GLN A 131 -7.70 -3.27 14.57
C GLN A 131 -8.52 -3.74 13.38
#